data_AF-A0A7X4Y333-F1
#
_entry.id   AF-A0A7X4Y333-F1
#
_cell.length_a   1.000
_cell.length_b   1.000
_cell.length_c   1.000
_cell.angle_alpha   90.00
_cell.angle_beta   90.00
_cell.angle_gamma   90.00
#
_symmetry.space_group_name_H-M   'P 1'
#
loop_
_entity.id
_entity.type
_entity.pdbx_description
1 polymer ?
#
loop_
_entity_poly.entity_id
_entity_poly.type
_entity_poly.pdbx_seq_one_letter_code
_entity_poly.pdbx_strand_id
1 'polypeptide(L)' 'MMVFEREQPKDKNIFFSNTRGVPLRIEVSDREIKVIDSNREVVLPKDFLNPKAILDRLGIGREGEFSQEIYL' A
#
# COMPACT_ATOMS: atom_id res chain seq x y z
N MET A 1 7.54 -11.25 -6.51
CA MET A 1 7.38 -10.33 -5.36
C MET A 1 7.85 -8.95 -5.81
N MET A 2 6.97 -7.94 -5.77
CA MET A 2 7.30 -6.55 -6.13
C MET A 2 7.46 -5.73 -4.85
N VAL A 3 8.35 -4.74 -4.88
CA VAL A 3 8.70 -3.92 -3.70
C VAL A 3 8.65 -2.45 -4.09
N PHE A 4 8.03 -1.63 -3.24
CA PHE A 4 7.84 -0.19 -3.41
C PHE A 4 8.46 0.51 -2.20
N GLU A 5 9.38 1.44 -2.42
CA GLU A 5 10.14 2.11 -1.36
C GLU A 5 9.63 3.50 -1.05
N ARG A 6 9.79 3.97 0.19
CA ARG A 6 9.23 5.20 0.81
C ARG A 6 8.91 6.38 -0.10
N GLU A 7 9.76 6.72 -1.06
CA GLU A 7 9.48 7.78 -2.05
C GLU A 7 8.21 7.48 -2.86
N GLN A 8 8.07 6.25 -3.32
CA GLN A 8 6.92 5.80 -4.12
C GLN A 8 5.60 5.75 -3.33
N PRO A 9 5.49 5.16 -2.12
CA PRO A 9 4.29 5.29 -1.27
C PRO A 9 3.88 6.74 -1.00
N LYS A 10 4.85 7.66 -0.86
CA LYS A 10 4.56 9.09 -0.69
C LYS A 10 3.89 9.67 -1.94
N ASP A 11 4.44 9.40 -3.13
CA ASP A 11 3.84 9.86 -4.40
C ASP A 11 2.45 9.26 -4.65
N LYS A 12 2.15 8.12 -4.03
CA LYS A 12 0.88 7.41 -4.15
C LYS A 12 -0.12 7.73 -3.04
N ASN A 13 0.21 8.59 -2.08
CA ASN A 13 -0.63 8.95 -0.93
C ASN A 13 -1.10 7.74 -0.11
N ILE A 14 -0.19 6.83 0.21
CA ILE A 14 -0.46 5.66 1.08
C ILE A 14 0.08 5.96 2.47
N PHE A 15 -0.77 5.85 3.50
CA PHE A 15 -0.42 6.20 4.87
C PHE A 15 -0.99 5.21 5.89
N PHE A 16 -0.37 5.11 7.06
CA PHE A 16 -1.01 4.47 8.22
C PHE A 16 -2.04 5.41 8.84
N SER A 17 -3.28 4.97 9.01
CA SER A 17 -4.40 5.76 9.54
C SER A 17 -4.11 6.37 10.92
N ASN A 18 -3.50 5.58 11.80
CA ASN A 18 -3.29 5.95 13.20
C ASN A 18 -2.15 6.96 13.43
N THR A 19 -1.16 7.02 12.55
CA THR A 19 0.00 7.93 12.69
C THR A 19 0.16 8.88 11.53
N ARG A 20 -0.64 8.73 10.46
CA ARG A 20 -0.42 9.36 9.15
C ARG A 20 1.01 9.17 8.62
N GLY A 21 1.70 8.13 9.09
CA GLY A 21 3.05 7.81 8.69
C GLY A 21 3.06 7.23 7.28
N VAL A 22 3.99 7.66 6.45
CA VAL A 22 4.25 7.05 5.14
C VAL A 22 5.00 5.74 5.37
N PRO A 23 4.55 4.61 4.79
CA PRO A 23 5.30 3.36 4.82
C PRO A 23 6.72 3.52 4.30
N LEU A 24 7.67 2.87 4.96
CA LEU A 24 9.03 2.73 4.44
C LEU A 24 9.06 1.86 3.18
N ARG A 25 8.26 0.79 3.18
CA ARG A 25 8.28 -0.21 2.12
C ARG A 25 6.94 -0.90 2.00
N ILE A 26 6.52 -1.20 0.78
CA ILE A 26 5.35 -2.06 0.51
C ILE A 26 5.82 -3.22 -0.33
N GLU A 27 5.54 -4.44 0.12
CA GLU A 27 5.83 -5.67 -0.62
C GLU A 27 4.52 -6.29 -1.11
N VAL A 28 4.50 -6.66 -2.38
CA VAL A 28 3.35 -7.26 -3.03
C VAL A 28 3.72 -8.67 -3.48
N SER A 29 2.99 -9.65 -2.96
CA SER A 29 3.09 -11.07 -3.29
C SER A 29 1.80 -11.56 -3.94
N ASP A 30 1.76 -12.79 -4.46
CA ASP A 30 0.55 -13.30 -5.13
C ASP A 30 -0.67 -13.39 -4.21
N ARG A 31 -0.47 -13.54 -2.89
CA ARG A 31 -1.55 -13.75 -1.91
C ARG A 31 -1.81 -12.55 -0.98
N GLU A 32 -0.80 -11.71 -0.77
CA GLU A 32 -0.83 -10.67 0.27
C GLU A 32 -0.04 -9.42 -0.11
N ILE A 33 -0.30 -8.34 0.62
CA ILE A 33 0.46 -7.09 0.60
C ILE A 33 1.00 -6.85 2.00
N LYS A 34 2.30 -6.61 2.11
CA LYS A 34 2.94 -6.22 3.36
C LYS A 34 3.27 -4.75 3.30
N VAL A 35 2.82 -4.00 4.29
CA VAL A 35 3.13 -2.59 4.45
C VAL A 35 4.02 -2.45 5.68
N ILE A 36 5.23 -1.96 5.46
CA ILE A 36 6.30 -1.95 6.46
C ILE A 36 6.67 -0.50 6.77
N ASP A 37 6.77 -0.21 8.06
CA ASP A 37 7.27 1.04 8.63
C ASP A 37 8.50 0.75 9.51
N SER A 38 9.17 1.78 10.03
CA SER A 38 10.33 1.62 10.93
C SER A 38 10.03 0.75 12.16
N ASN A 39 8.77 0.73 12.63
CA ASN A 39 8.39 0.15 13.92
C ASN A 39 7.32 -0.95 13.80
N ARG A 40 6.83 -1.27 12.60
CA ARG A 40 5.74 -2.25 12.41
C ARG A 40 5.67 -2.78 10.99
N GLU A 41 5.05 -3.94 10.86
CA GLU A 41 4.64 -4.56 9.61
C GLU A 41 3.15 -4.86 9.69
N VAL A 42 2.41 -4.54 8.62
CA VAL A 42 1.00 -4.86 8.46
C VAL A 42 0.85 -5.75 7.24
N VAL A 43 0.37 -6.97 7.46
CA VAL A 43 0.12 -7.95 6.40
C VAL A 43 -1.37 -7.94 6.07
N LEU A 44 -1.69 -7.73 4.80
CA LEU A 44 -3.06 -7.60 4.32
C LEU A 44 -3.35 -8.64 3.22
N PRO A 45 -4.42 -9.44 3.32
CA PRO A 45 -4.79 -10.38 2.26
C PRO A 45 -5.32 -9.63 1.04
N LYS A 46 -4.88 -9.99 -0.16
CA LYS A 46 -5.26 -9.27 -1.40
C LYS A 46 -6.77 -9.22 -1.67
N ASP A 47 -7.53 -10.12 -1.09
CA ASP A 47 -8.99 -10.21 -1.26
C ASP A 47 -9.77 -9.10 -0.53
N PHE A 48 -9.09 -8.28 0.29
CA PHE A 48 -9.70 -7.19 1.03
C PHE A 48 -9.72 -5.87 0.23
N LEU A 49 -10.68 -4.99 0.57
CA LEU A 49 -10.85 -3.68 -0.07
C LEU A 49 -9.61 -2.78 0.05
N ASN A 50 -8.99 -2.73 1.24
CA ASN A 50 -7.82 -1.87 1.49
C ASN A 50 -6.60 -2.27 0.63
N PRO A 51 -6.20 -3.56 0.56
CA PRO A 51 -5.18 -4.06 -0.37
C PRO A 51 -5.45 -3.75 -1.82
N LYS A 52 -6.70 -3.93 -2.27
CA LYS A 52 -7.07 -3.62 -3.65
C LYS A 52 -6.81 -2.15 -3.98
N ALA A 53 -7.19 -1.24 -3.09
CA ALA A 53 -6.91 0.18 -3.25
C ALA A 53 -5.38 0.46 -3.32
N ILE A 54 -4.58 -0.21 -2.48
CA ILE A 54 -3.11 -0.07 -2.51
C ILE A 54 -2.58 -0.48 -3.88
N LEU A 55 -3.01 -1.63 -4.40
CA LEU A 55 -2.56 -2.13 -5.71
C LEU A 55 -2.92 -1.16 -6.84
N ASP A 56 -4.15 -0.64 -6.86
CA ASP A 56 -4.58 0.37 -7.83
C ASP A 56 -3.67 1.60 -7.78
N ARG A 57 -3.35 2.10 -6.58
CA ARG A 57 -2.42 3.24 -6.42
C ARG A 57 -1.00 2.93 -6.90
N LEU A 58 -0.54 1.70 -6.70
CA LEU A 58 0.74 1.22 -7.19
C LEU A 58 0.73 0.93 -8.70
N GLY A 59 -0.41 1.07 -9.38
CA GLY A 59 -0.56 0.79 -10.81
C GLY A 59 -0.56 -0.71 -11.13
N ILE A 60 -0.85 -1.55 -10.13
CA ILE A 60 -0.94 -3.00 -10.27
C ILE A 60 -2.41 -3.39 -10.37
N GLY A 61 -2.83 -3.95 -11.50
CA GLY A 61 -4.07 -4.72 -11.58
C GLY A 61 -5.32 -4.06 -12.17
N ARG A 62 -5.35 -2.75 -12.52
CA ARG A 62 -6.21 -2.16 -13.58
C ARG A 62 -6.15 -0.63 -13.72
N GLU A 63 -6.54 -0.18 -14.91
CA GLU A 63 -6.87 1.18 -15.33
C GLU A 63 -8.13 1.69 -14.61
N GLY A 64 -8.03 2.72 -13.77
CA GLY A 64 -9.24 3.30 -13.16
C GLY A 64 -8.96 4.27 -12.03
N GLU A 65 -9.33 5.52 -12.24
CA GLU A 65 -9.21 6.62 -11.28
C GLU A 65 -9.95 6.34 -9.97
N PHE A 66 -9.20 6.06 -8.90
CA PHE A 66 -9.64 6.35 -7.54
C PHE A 66 -8.55 7.15 -6.81
N SER A 67 -8.64 8.47 -6.95
CA SER A 67 -7.83 9.46 -6.24
C SER A 67 -8.34 9.66 -4.81
N GLN A 68 -8.50 8.60 -4.02
CA GLN A 68 -8.75 8.72 -2.56
C GLN A 68 -7.56 8.25 -1.76
N GLU A 69 -7.17 9.04 -0.75
CA GLU A 69 -6.08 8.70 0.18
C GLU A 69 -6.40 7.37 0.85
N ILE A 70 -5.41 6.47 0.90
CA ILE A 70 -5.58 5.17 1.54
C ILE A 70 -4.93 5.22 2.91
N TYR A 71 -5.75 4.99 3.92
CA TYR A 71 -5.34 4.95 5.32
C TYR A 71 -5.41 3.50 5.81
N LEU A 72 -4.27 2.97 6.22
CA LEU A 72 -4.07 1.58 6.67
C LEU A 72 -4.33 1.40 8.15
#